data_AF-A0A0F8YZT4-F1
#
_entry.id   AF-A0A0F8YZT4-F1
#
_cell.length_a   1.000
_cell.length_b   1.000
_cell.length_c   1.000
_cell.angle_alpha   90.00
_cell.angle_beta   90.00
_cell.angle_gamma   90.00
#
_symmetry.space_group_name_H-M   'P 1'
#
loop_
_entity.id
_entity.type
_entity.pdbx_description
1 polymer ?
#
loop_
_entity_poly.entity_id
_entity_poly.type
_entity_poly.pdbx_seq_one_letter_code
_entity_poly.pdbx_strand_id
1 'polypeptide(L)'
;IHSTKAKIVGIGGGNRSGKTDTVLAHIAALTTGVFPLGLEDVFKEQFRGPINVRFTLESLKVTLHPTILPKLQWFKWQGIDQPGGERGHWGWIPKICLKGGSWQTAWSEKLCTLTVNCLDPENHDRVLGESIIQFMSYDQDPSDFASGSFHIAAHDEPPTHAIWGENQARVMDVGGRIFLQMTWPDDPAIPVDWIHDEIYEPGRPGPNKDPDIDWIELFTADNRNLDPSTIAQMSSGWSEDVKKVRLLGQPIRFSNRIHPLFTDHGQHWCFTCNKAVLVFHGECAECRSKEVSAYNHVKDFDIVPGWPCVFLLDPHPRKPHMFCWVQVDPSDDLWVIHEGQIDGDPTEVREAVDETEEQFGIYTAYRLMDPNMGASPASAKRGVTWQDEFADARVGCDLADDSDVGRGRVNEYLRPDSRT
;
A
#
# COMPACT_ATOMS: atom_id res chain seq x y z
N ILE A 1 -3.21 6.09 9.13
CA ILE A 1 -2.23 5.44 10.05
C ILE A 1 -2.74 5.44 11.48
N HIS A 2 -2.91 6.58 12.16
CA HIS A 2 -3.28 6.56 13.58
C HIS A 2 -4.62 5.87 13.89
N SER A 3 -5.56 5.81 12.95
CA SER A 3 -6.87 5.17 13.16
C SER A 3 -6.90 3.66 12.95
N THR A 4 -5.83 3.05 12.41
CA THR A 4 -5.84 1.59 12.21
C THR A 4 -5.84 0.86 13.55
N LYS A 5 -6.58 -0.25 13.61
CA LYS A 5 -6.63 -1.19 14.74
C LYS A 5 -5.93 -2.53 14.43
N ALA A 6 -5.37 -2.68 13.23
CA ALA A 6 -4.66 -3.89 12.80
C ALA A 6 -3.47 -4.20 13.73
N LYS A 7 -3.21 -5.48 13.96
CA LYS A 7 -2.08 -5.94 14.77
C LYS A 7 -0.75 -5.70 14.07
N ILE A 8 -0.72 -5.86 12.75
CA ILE A 8 0.44 -5.57 11.91
C ILE A 8 0.09 -4.40 11.00
N VAL A 9 0.97 -3.40 10.95
CA VAL A 9 0.77 -2.18 10.16
C VAL A 9 2.02 -1.94 9.32
N GLY A 10 1.94 -2.31 8.05
CA GLY A 10 2.90 -1.94 7.02
C GLY A 10 2.66 -0.51 6.55
N ILE A 11 3.74 0.27 6.45
CA ILE A 11 3.74 1.65 5.96
C ILE A 11 4.79 1.73 4.87
N GLY A 12 4.33 1.55 3.63
CA GLY A 12 5.14 1.72 2.43
C GLY A 12 5.19 3.19 2.02
N GLY A 13 6.29 3.61 1.42
CA GLY A 13 6.33 4.97 0.89
C GLY A 13 7.70 5.36 0.37
N GLY A 14 7.72 6.44 -0.40
CA GLY A 14 8.97 6.99 -0.94
C GLY A 14 9.89 7.57 0.15
N ASN A 15 11.10 7.90 -0.25
CA ASN A 15 12.02 8.62 0.62
C ASN A 15 11.43 9.97 0.99
N ARG A 16 11.52 10.34 2.27
CA ARG A 16 10.97 11.58 2.83
C ARG A 16 9.43 11.70 2.72
N SER A 17 8.68 10.60 2.62
CA SER A 17 7.20 10.67 2.68
C SER A 17 6.62 10.85 4.09
N GLY A 18 7.45 10.94 5.13
CA GLY A 18 7.01 11.17 6.51
C GLY A 18 6.65 9.91 7.30
N LYS A 19 7.00 8.71 6.79
CA LYS A 19 6.71 7.41 7.43
C LYS A 19 7.22 7.35 8.88
N THR A 20 8.53 7.54 9.05
CA THR A 20 9.20 7.47 10.35
C THR A 20 8.64 8.49 11.33
N ASP A 21 8.39 9.73 10.90
CA ASP A 21 7.81 10.77 11.76
C ASP A 21 6.40 10.41 12.21
N THR A 22 5.59 9.85 11.32
CA THR A 22 4.22 9.44 11.64
C THR A 22 4.22 8.31 12.69
N VAL A 23 5.08 7.30 12.55
CA VAL A 23 5.18 6.22 13.54
C VAL A 23 5.74 6.72 14.86
N LEU A 24 6.77 7.57 14.85
CA LEU A 24 7.33 8.15 16.07
C LEU A 24 6.33 9.04 16.80
N ALA A 25 5.53 9.84 16.09
CA ALA A 25 4.46 10.63 16.69
C ALA A 25 3.40 9.73 17.34
N HIS A 26 3.04 8.61 16.69
CA HIS A 26 2.11 7.63 17.24
C HIS A 26 2.65 7.00 18.54
N ILE A 27 3.91 6.55 18.52
CA ILE A 27 4.59 6.00 19.69
C ILE A 27 4.70 7.04 20.81
N ALA A 28 5.08 8.27 20.49
CA ALA A 28 5.21 9.35 21.47
C ALA A 28 3.87 9.64 22.16
N ALA A 29 2.78 9.73 21.40
CA ALA A 29 1.45 9.94 21.95
C ALA A 29 1.05 8.82 22.93
N LEU A 30 1.18 7.55 22.52
CA LEU A 30 0.78 6.41 23.36
C LEU A 30 1.70 6.16 24.56
N THR A 31 3.00 6.46 24.44
CA THR A 31 3.96 6.31 25.56
C THR A 31 3.81 7.41 26.60
N THR A 32 3.45 8.62 26.18
CA THR A 32 3.36 9.80 27.08
C THR A 32 1.96 10.06 27.60
N GLY A 33 0.91 9.56 26.95
CA GLY A 33 -0.47 9.93 27.25
C GLY A 33 -0.83 11.36 26.82
N VAL A 34 0.04 12.04 26.07
CA VAL A 34 -0.19 13.38 25.53
C VAL A 34 -0.57 13.27 24.07
N PHE A 35 -1.82 13.61 23.73
CA PHE A 35 -2.36 13.39 22.39
C PHE A 35 -2.36 14.66 21.54
N PRO A 36 -2.14 14.56 20.21
CA PRO A 36 -2.30 15.67 19.30
C PRO A 36 -3.73 16.22 19.30
N LEU A 37 -3.86 17.53 19.20
CA LEU A 37 -5.16 18.20 19.10
C LEU A 37 -5.93 17.71 17.86
N GLY A 38 -7.21 17.38 18.05
CA GLY A 38 -8.09 16.85 17.01
C GLY A 38 -7.94 15.35 16.74
N LEU A 39 -7.05 14.65 17.44
CA LEU A 39 -6.88 13.19 17.35
C LEU A 39 -7.02 12.50 18.71
N GLU A 40 -7.48 13.22 19.74
CA GLU A 40 -7.55 12.72 21.10
C GLU A 40 -8.37 11.44 21.20
N ASP A 41 -9.55 11.39 20.59
CA ASP A 41 -10.42 10.21 20.63
C ASP A 41 -9.75 8.98 19.97
N VAL A 42 -9.05 9.19 18.85
CA VAL A 42 -8.32 8.14 18.14
C VAL A 42 -7.26 7.51 19.03
N PHE A 43 -6.50 8.34 19.77
CA PHE A 43 -5.46 7.85 20.67
C PHE A 43 -6.02 7.31 21.99
N LYS A 44 -7.09 7.88 22.53
CA LYS A 44 -7.77 7.39 23.73
C LYS A 44 -8.25 5.95 23.56
N GLU A 45 -8.79 5.59 22.40
CA GLU A 45 -9.20 4.21 22.10
C GLU A 45 -8.05 3.19 22.13
N GLN A 46 -6.83 3.65 21.86
CA GLN A 46 -5.64 2.80 21.76
C GLN A 46 -4.75 2.85 23.01
N PHE A 47 -4.99 3.83 23.88
CA PHE A 47 -4.18 4.07 25.06
C PHE A 47 -4.43 3.01 26.12
N ARG A 48 -3.34 2.38 26.60
CA ARG A 48 -3.37 1.34 27.63
C ARG A 48 -2.69 1.77 28.94
N GLY A 49 -2.33 3.05 29.06
CA GLY A 49 -1.48 3.55 30.13
C GLY A 49 0.01 3.40 29.80
N PRO A 50 0.88 3.21 30.81
CA PRO A 50 2.31 3.02 30.59
C PRO A 50 2.58 1.79 29.73
N ILE A 51 3.41 1.95 28.69
CA ILE A 51 3.71 0.89 27.72
C ILE A 51 5.21 0.74 27.48
N ASN A 52 5.60 -0.49 27.18
CA ASN A 52 6.90 -0.83 26.61
C ASN A 52 6.83 -0.84 25.08
N VAL A 53 7.79 -0.16 24.45
CA VAL A 53 7.95 -0.07 23.01
C VAL A 53 9.36 -0.49 22.62
N ARG A 54 9.50 -1.23 21.53
CA ARG A 54 10.78 -1.48 20.86
C ARG A 54 10.79 -0.81 19.50
N PHE A 55 11.82 -0.02 19.23
CA PHE A 55 12.03 0.64 17.95
C PHE A 55 13.35 0.15 17.35
N THR A 56 13.26 -0.62 16.27
CA THR A 56 14.41 -1.22 15.59
C THR A 56 14.70 -0.46 14.30
N LEU A 57 15.98 -0.26 14.01
CA LEU A 57 16.46 0.55 12.89
C LEU A 57 17.76 -0.03 12.31
N GLU A 58 18.25 0.48 11.19
CA GLU A 58 19.44 -0.10 10.55
C GLU A 58 20.69 -0.07 11.43
N SER A 59 20.93 1.03 12.15
CA SER A 59 22.11 1.18 13.01
C SER A 59 21.94 2.21 14.11
N LEU A 60 22.29 1.83 15.34
CA LEU A 60 22.32 2.76 16.47
C LEU A 60 23.26 3.95 16.21
N LYS A 61 24.39 3.72 15.55
CA LYS A 61 25.39 4.78 15.35
C LYS A 61 24.99 5.77 14.25
N VAL A 62 24.59 5.28 13.08
CA VAL A 62 24.37 6.13 11.90
C VAL A 62 22.93 6.57 11.71
N THR A 63 21.97 5.96 12.41
CA THR A 63 20.54 6.29 12.26
C THR A 63 19.93 6.77 13.57
N LEU A 64 20.13 6.08 14.70
CA LEU A 64 19.49 6.47 15.96
C LEU A 64 19.94 7.87 16.43
N HIS A 65 21.24 8.08 16.62
CA HIS A 65 21.74 9.36 17.15
C HIS A 65 21.53 10.57 16.22
N PRO A 66 21.85 10.51 14.92
CA PRO A 66 21.74 11.68 14.06
C PRO A 66 20.30 11.93 13.58
N THR A 67 19.45 10.90 13.52
CA THR A 67 18.14 11.02 12.84
C THR A 67 16.96 10.78 13.78
N ILE A 68 16.98 9.72 14.60
CA ILE A 68 15.81 9.34 15.41
C ILE A 68 15.74 10.13 16.73
N LEU A 69 16.81 10.16 17.53
CA LEU A 69 16.79 10.87 18.83
C LEU A 69 16.45 12.37 18.69
N PRO A 70 16.98 13.12 17.70
CA PRO A 70 16.62 14.52 17.53
C PRO A 70 15.12 14.72 17.26
N LYS A 71 14.43 13.75 16.66
CA LYS A 71 12.97 13.80 16.47
C LYS A 71 12.17 13.58 17.75
N LEU A 72 12.79 13.05 18.80
CA LEU A 72 12.15 12.84 20.10
C LEU A 72 12.50 13.95 21.10
N GLN A 73 13.59 14.68 20.89
CA GLN A 73 14.05 15.76 21.77
C GLN A 73 13.21 17.03 21.61
N TRP A 74 12.35 17.37 22.59
CA TRP A 74 11.47 18.56 22.54
C TRP A 74 12.15 19.90 22.16
N PHE A 75 13.45 20.03 22.45
CA PHE A 75 14.23 21.25 22.19
C PHE A 75 14.96 21.22 20.84
N LYS A 76 14.74 20.20 20.01
CA LYS A 76 15.27 20.10 18.65
C LYS A 76 14.17 20.36 17.65
N TRP A 77 14.43 21.30 16.75
CA TRP A 77 13.58 21.58 15.61
C TRP A 77 13.88 20.61 14.47
N GLN A 78 12.83 20.02 13.91
CA GLN A 78 12.85 19.13 12.75
C GLN A 78 12.02 19.79 11.65
N GLY A 79 12.66 20.64 10.85
CA GLY A 79 11.96 21.37 9.79
C GLY A 79 12.93 22.01 8.82
N ILE A 80 12.40 22.37 7.65
CA ILE A 80 13.14 23.12 6.62
C ILE A 80 13.16 24.61 6.96
N ASP A 81 12.06 25.09 7.55
CA ASP A 81 11.91 26.48 7.96
C ASP A 81 12.68 26.79 9.25
N GLN A 82 12.75 28.07 9.60
CA GLN A 82 13.19 28.51 10.93
C GLN A 82 12.32 27.85 12.03
N PRO A 83 12.85 27.64 13.24
CA PRO A 83 12.09 27.04 14.33
C PRO A 83 10.75 27.75 14.59
N GLY A 84 9.65 26.99 14.54
CA GLY A 84 8.28 27.51 14.65
C GLY A 84 7.60 27.86 13.33
N GLY A 85 8.25 27.63 12.19
CA GLY A 85 7.64 27.74 10.86
C GLY A 85 6.62 26.63 10.57
N GLU A 86 5.96 26.72 9.41
CA GLU A 86 4.87 25.79 9.03
C GLU A 86 5.39 24.41 8.58
N ARG A 87 6.62 24.34 8.05
CA ARG A 87 7.21 23.10 7.51
C ARG A 87 8.21 22.46 8.47
N GLY A 88 7.70 21.99 9.60
CA GLY A 88 8.47 21.26 10.59
C GLY A 88 7.72 20.99 11.88
N HIS A 89 8.43 20.43 12.85
CA HIS A 89 7.93 20.21 14.20
C HIS A 89 9.08 20.23 15.22
N TRP A 90 8.74 20.50 16.47
CA TRP A 90 9.64 20.21 17.60
C TRP A 90 9.61 18.72 17.92
N GLY A 91 10.63 18.22 18.62
CA GLY A 91 10.69 16.79 18.95
C GLY A 91 9.46 16.30 19.73
N TRP A 92 9.07 15.06 19.45
CA TRP A 92 7.76 14.52 19.80
C TRP A 92 7.52 14.25 21.29
N ILE A 93 8.57 14.12 22.13
CA ILE A 93 8.40 13.84 23.56
C ILE A 93 8.36 15.16 24.34
N PRO A 94 7.21 15.56 24.91
CA PRO A 94 7.11 16.81 25.66
C PRO A 94 8.05 16.82 26.87
N LYS A 95 8.60 17.98 27.22
CA LYS A 95 9.52 18.13 28.36
C LYS A 95 8.95 17.59 29.68
N ILE A 96 7.66 17.82 29.92
CA ILE A 96 6.96 17.39 31.14
C ILE A 96 6.91 15.85 31.27
N CYS A 97 7.03 15.13 30.16
CA CYS A 97 7.02 13.67 30.13
C CYS A 97 8.42 13.08 30.32
N LEU A 98 9.49 13.87 30.36
CA LEU A 98 10.83 13.32 30.59
C LEU A 98 11.00 12.91 32.05
N LYS A 99 11.45 11.67 32.28
CA LYS A 99 11.83 11.21 33.62
C LYS A 99 12.85 12.16 34.22
N GLY A 100 12.58 12.71 35.41
CA GLY A 100 13.44 13.72 36.04
C GLY A 100 13.45 15.10 35.38
N GLY A 101 12.53 15.37 34.43
CA GLY A 101 12.36 16.67 33.78
C GLY A 101 13.47 17.07 32.80
N SER A 102 14.39 16.15 32.47
CA SER A 102 15.52 16.38 31.57
C SER A 102 15.79 15.19 30.65
N TRP A 103 16.39 15.45 29.49
CA TRP A 103 16.74 14.38 28.55
C TRP A 103 17.83 13.47 29.13
N GLN A 104 18.78 14.04 29.86
CA GLN A 104 19.92 13.34 30.45
C GLN A 104 19.50 12.30 31.48
N THR A 105 18.38 12.53 32.18
CA THR A 105 17.81 11.60 33.16
C THR A 105 16.85 10.60 32.54
N ALA A 106 16.24 10.94 31.40
CA ALA A 106 15.31 10.08 30.67
C ALA A 106 16.01 9.10 29.71
N TRP A 107 17.12 9.50 29.11
CA TRP A 107 17.89 8.73 28.14
C TRP A 107 19.03 7.96 28.80
N SER A 108 19.11 6.65 28.56
CA SER A 108 20.22 5.80 28.96
C SER A 108 21.01 5.35 27.74
N GLU A 109 22.19 5.94 27.55
CA GLU A 109 23.12 5.55 26.47
C GLU A 109 23.51 4.07 26.55
N LYS A 110 23.82 3.60 27.76
CA LYS A 110 24.27 2.22 28.01
C LYS A 110 23.21 1.18 27.62
N LEU A 111 21.94 1.50 27.85
CA LEU A 111 20.83 0.58 27.62
C LEU A 111 20.12 0.85 26.29
N CYS A 112 20.48 1.94 25.59
CA CYS A 112 19.76 2.44 24.43
C CYS A 112 18.24 2.54 24.69
N THR A 113 17.87 3.10 25.85
CA THR A 113 16.46 3.21 26.27
C THR A 113 16.11 4.64 26.66
N LEU A 114 14.93 5.08 26.23
CA LEU A 114 14.28 6.31 26.69
C LEU A 114 13.15 5.95 27.67
N THR A 115 13.18 6.52 28.87
CA THR A 115 12.10 6.38 29.87
C THR A 115 11.30 7.68 29.97
N VAL A 116 9.99 7.60 29.81
CA VAL A 116 9.08 8.76 29.85
C VAL A 116 7.98 8.54 30.88
N ASN A 117 7.57 9.60 31.57
CA ASN A 117 6.37 9.62 32.39
C ASN A 117 5.15 9.54 31.47
N CYS A 118 4.31 8.56 31.71
CA CYS A 118 3.00 8.43 31.09
C CYS A 118 2.00 9.22 31.93
N LEU A 119 1.42 10.27 31.36
CA LEU A 119 0.45 11.15 32.00
C LEU A 119 -0.96 10.61 31.81
N ASP A 120 -1.88 10.99 32.70
CA ASP A 120 -3.30 10.75 32.55
C ASP A 120 -3.84 11.70 31.46
N PRO A 121 -4.37 11.19 30.32
CA PRO A 121 -4.85 12.04 29.23
C PRO A 121 -6.00 12.99 29.62
N GLU A 122 -6.72 12.68 30.70
CA GLU A 122 -7.78 13.55 31.24
C GLU A 122 -7.26 14.54 32.30
N ASN A 123 -6.06 14.30 32.83
CA ASN A 123 -5.43 15.16 33.83
C ASN A 123 -3.89 15.06 33.78
N HIS A 124 -3.27 15.92 32.99
CA HIS A 124 -1.81 15.90 32.77
C HIS A 124 -0.97 16.20 34.03
N ASP A 125 -1.55 16.65 35.14
CA ASP A 125 -0.84 16.79 36.43
C ASP A 125 -0.63 15.43 37.13
N ARG A 126 -1.35 14.39 36.70
CA ARG A 126 -1.27 13.04 37.24
C ARG A 126 -0.39 12.16 36.35
N VAL A 127 0.63 11.57 36.95
CA VAL A 127 1.48 10.54 36.32
C VAL A 127 0.88 9.16 36.61
N LEU A 128 0.60 8.38 35.56
CA LEU A 128 0.10 7.01 35.64
C LEU A 128 1.23 5.99 35.85
N GLY A 129 2.43 6.28 35.35
CA GLY A 129 3.62 5.44 35.50
C GLY A 129 4.71 5.83 34.51
N GLU A 130 5.65 4.91 34.26
CA GLU A 130 6.75 5.11 33.30
C GLU A 130 6.58 4.18 32.09
N SER A 131 6.64 4.75 30.89
CA SER A 131 6.76 4.02 29.62
C SER A 131 8.23 3.95 29.21
N ILE A 132 8.59 2.89 28.48
CA ILE A 132 9.96 2.64 28.03
C ILE A 132 9.96 2.49 26.51
N ILE A 133 10.89 3.17 25.84
CA ILE A 133 11.20 2.98 24.43
C ILE A 133 12.62 2.41 24.36
N GLN A 134 12.74 1.13 24.00
CA GLN A 134 14.00 0.45 23.73
C GLN A 134 14.38 0.62 22.26
N PHE A 135 15.62 1.01 21.99
CA PHE A 135 16.15 1.09 20.64
C PHE A 135 17.09 -0.09 20.37
N MET A 136 16.92 -0.72 19.23
CA MET A 136 17.74 -1.84 18.76
C MET A 136 18.11 -1.64 17.29
N SER A 137 19.06 -2.41 16.79
CA SER A 137 19.50 -2.34 15.40
C SER A 137 19.61 -3.68 14.69
N TYR A 138 19.52 -3.63 13.36
CA TYR A 138 19.56 -4.81 12.49
C TYR A 138 20.93 -5.50 12.41
N ASP A 139 22.01 -4.84 12.89
CA ASP A 139 23.35 -5.42 13.02
C ASP A 139 23.54 -6.25 14.30
N GLN A 140 22.54 -6.30 15.19
CA GLN A 140 22.53 -7.15 16.38
C GLN A 140 22.07 -8.57 16.05
N ASP A 141 22.43 -9.54 16.89
CA ASP A 141 22.03 -10.92 16.68
C ASP A 141 20.52 -11.08 17.00
N PRO A 142 19.75 -11.89 16.24
CA PRO A 142 18.34 -12.13 16.55
C PRO A 142 18.10 -12.58 18.00
N SER A 143 19.03 -13.31 18.62
CA SER A 143 18.92 -13.72 20.02
C SER A 143 18.91 -12.54 21.01
N ASP A 144 19.46 -11.38 20.64
CA ASP A 144 19.37 -10.16 21.44
C ASP A 144 17.93 -9.63 21.54
N PHE A 145 17.06 -10.01 20.59
CA PHE A 145 15.64 -9.60 20.54
C PHE A 145 14.72 -10.52 21.37
N ALA A 146 15.21 -11.67 21.83
CA ALA A 146 14.40 -12.72 22.47
C ALA A 146 13.86 -12.36 23.87
N SER A 147 14.19 -11.18 24.41
CA SER A 147 13.78 -10.75 25.76
C SER A 147 12.70 -9.66 25.75
N GLY A 148 11.88 -9.65 26.81
CA GLY A 148 10.88 -8.60 27.09
C GLY A 148 9.49 -8.85 26.50
N SER A 149 8.54 -8.00 26.85
CA SER A 149 7.20 -7.97 26.25
C SER A 149 6.88 -6.53 25.87
N PHE A 150 6.46 -6.31 24.62
CA PHE A 150 6.26 -4.97 24.06
C PHE A 150 4.83 -4.80 23.58
N HIS A 151 4.25 -3.66 23.90
CA HIS A 151 2.93 -3.27 23.41
C HIS A 151 3.02 -2.78 21.97
N ILE A 152 4.18 -2.26 21.57
CA ILE A 152 4.50 -1.84 20.21
C ILE A 152 5.93 -2.31 19.87
N ALA A 153 6.08 -3.00 18.75
CA ALA A 153 7.36 -3.15 18.06
C ALA A 153 7.30 -2.33 16.76
N ALA A 154 8.33 -1.56 16.45
CA ALA A 154 8.38 -0.75 15.24
C ALA A 154 9.71 -0.95 14.51
N HIS A 155 9.65 -1.05 13.19
CA HIS A 155 10.78 -1.33 12.30
C HIS A 155 10.96 -0.20 11.31
N ASP A 156 12.07 0.52 11.42
CA ASP A 156 12.49 1.55 10.47
C ASP A 156 13.40 0.93 9.42
N GLU A 157 12.92 0.89 8.17
CA GLU A 157 13.46 0.14 7.04
C GLU A 157 13.33 -1.39 7.20
N PRO A 158 13.43 -2.20 6.12
CA PRO A 158 13.02 -3.60 6.18
C PRO A 158 13.96 -4.45 7.05
N PRO A 159 13.45 -5.20 8.05
CA PRO A 159 14.26 -6.09 8.87
C PRO A 159 14.56 -7.41 8.15
N THR A 160 15.47 -8.20 8.71
CA THR A 160 15.56 -9.63 8.38
C THR A 160 14.34 -10.37 8.94
N HIS A 161 13.92 -11.46 8.28
CA HIS A 161 12.80 -12.29 8.73
C HIS A 161 13.00 -12.81 10.17
N ALA A 162 14.23 -13.15 10.55
CA ALA A 162 14.55 -13.61 11.90
C ALA A 162 14.28 -12.54 12.97
N ILE A 163 14.73 -11.30 12.75
CA ILE A 163 14.48 -10.18 13.67
C ILE A 163 12.97 -9.86 13.74
N TRP A 164 12.28 -9.95 12.60
CA TRP A 164 10.83 -9.79 12.54
C TRP A 164 10.10 -10.83 13.40
N GLY A 165 10.43 -12.11 13.23
CA GLY A 165 9.82 -13.22 13.99
C GLY A 165 10.03 -13.09 15.49
N GLU A 166 11.20 -12.66 15.94
CA GLU A 166 11.45 -12.39 17.36
C GLU A 166 10.55 -11.27 17.88
N ASN A 167 10.44 -10.14 17.17
CA ASN A 167 9.56 -9.06 17.58
C ASN A 167 8.08 -9.43 17.53
N GLN A 168 7.65 -10.26 16.57
CA GLN A 168 6.32 -10.87 16.57
C GLN A 168 6.09 -11.63 17.87
N ALA A 169 7.05 -12.46 18.29
CA ALA A 169 6.91 -13.20 19.54
C ALA A 169 6.82 -12.30 20.77
N ARG A 170 7.54 -11.17 20.80
CA ARG A 170 7.54 -10.27 21.97
C ARG A 170 6.30 -9.38 22.09
N VAL A 171 5.49 -9.25 21.05
CA VAL A 171 4.20 -8.55 21.16
C VAL A 171 3.03 -9.47 21.54
N MET A 172 3.19 -10.80 21.41
CA MET A 172 2.11 -11.76 21.68
C MET A 172 1.62 -11.71 23.14
N ASP A 173 2.54 -11.64 24.11
CA ASP A 173 2.23 -11.74 25.54
C ASP A 173 1.24 -10.67 26.03
N VAL A 174 1.22 -9.50 25.37
CA VAL A 174 0.41 -8.34 25.76
C VAL A 174 -0.63 -7.95 24.70
N GLY A 175 -0.80 -8.78 23.66
CA GLY A 175 -1.63 -8.44 22.50
C GLY A 175 -1.23 -7.09 21.89
N GLY A 176 0.07 -6.91 21.69
CA GLY A 176 0.68 -5.70 21.14
C GLY A 176 0.56 -5.60 19.62
N ARG A 177 1.18 -4.56 19.05
CA ARG A 177 1.14 -4.25 17.62
C ARG A 177 2.54 -4.13 17.03
N ILE A 178 2.65 -4.37 15.73
CA ILE A 178 3.90 -4.23 14.99
C ILE A 178 3.71 -3.20 13.88
N PHE A 179 4.63 -2.25 13.79
CA PHE A 179 4.73 -1.30 12.71
C PHE A 179 5.95 -1.61 11.87
N LEU A 180 5.78 -1.68 10.55
CA LEU A 180 6.85 -1.79 9.59
C LEU A 180 6.81 -0.58 8.67
N GLN A 181 7.68 0.40 8.90
CA GLN A 181 7.83 1.52 7.98
C GLN A 181 9.05 1.31 7.10
N MET A 182 8.85 1.32 5.79
CA MET A 182 9.94 1.01 4.87
C MET A 182 9.81 1.71 3.53
N THR A 183 10.96 1.84 2.88
CA THR A 183 11.04 2.07 1.45
C THR A 183 11.36 0.73 0.79
N TRP A 184 10.67 0.37 -0.29
CA TRP A 184 11.06 -0.84 -1.01
C TRP A 184 12.50 -0.70 -1.53
N PRO A 185 13.33 -1.76 -1.40
CA PRO A 185 14.65 -1.73 -1.99
C PRO A 185 14.56 -1.58 -3.51
N ASP A 186 15.46 -0.78 -4.07
CA ASP A 186 15.64 -0.65 -5.51
C ASP A 186 16.55 -1.74 -6.10
N ASP A 187 17.23 -2.51 -5.24
CA ASP A 187 18.00 -3.70 -5.59
C ASP A 187 17.18 -4.98 -5.34
N PRO A 188 16.84 -5.76 -6.37
CA PRO A 188 16.09 -7.00 -6.23
C PRO A 188 16.84 -8.10 -5.45
N ALA A 189 18.16 -7.98 -5.24
CA ALA A 189 18.95 -8.92 -4.44
C ALA A 189 18.69 -8.81 -2.94
N ILE A 190 18.06 -7.72 -2.46
CA ILE A 190 17.70 -7.56 -1.06
C ILE A 190 16.48 -8.43 -0.75
N PRO A 191 16.56 -9.41 0.18
CA PRO A 191 15.51 -10.39 0.42
C PRO A 191 14.36 -9.79 1.24
N VAL A 192 13.40 -9.18 0.56
CA VAL A 192 12.17 -8.61 1.14
C VAL A 192 10.90 -9.35 0.71
N ASP A 193 11.05 -10.54 0.13
CA ASP A 193 9.94 -11.31 -0.45
C ASP A 193 8.91 -11.71 0.60
N TRP A 194 9.40 -12.10 1.77
CA TRP A 194 8.53 -12.41 2.91
C TRP A 194 7.68 -11.19 3.34
N ILE A 195 8.19 -9.96 3.21
CA ILE A 195 7.41 -8.75 3.53
C ILE A 195 6.27 -8.60 2.52
N HIS A 196 6.54 -8.91 1.25
CA HIS A 196 5.51 -8.88 0.23
C HIS A 196 4.41 -9.89 0.56
N ASP A 197 4.79 -11.15 0.72
CA ASP A 197 3.87 -12.28 0.83
C ASP A 197 3.12 -12.29 2.18
N GLU A 198 3.78 -11.88 3.26
CA GLU A 198 3.21 -11.96 4.62
C GLU A 198 2.58 -10.64 5.11
N ILE A 199 2.91 -9.49 4.50
CA ILE A 199 2.47 -8.18 5.00
C ILE A 199 1.84 -7.31 3.92
N TYR A 200 2.51 -7.13 2.77
CA TYR A 200 2.03 -6.24 1.70
C TYR A 200 0.74 -6.78 1.09
N GLU A 201 0.78 -7.99 0.53
CA GLU A 201 -0.36 -8.58 -0.17
C GLU A 201 -1.56 -8.78 0.76
N PRO A 202 -1.40 -9.36 1.96
CA PRO A 202 -2.51 -9.50 2.91
C PRO A 202 -2.96 -8.15 3.49
N GLY A 203 -2.10 -7.13 3.51
CA GLY A 203 -2.43 -5.81 4.04
C GLY A 203 -3.20 -4.91 3.08
N ARG A 204 -3.16 -5.21 1.77
CA ARG A 204 -3.82 -4.44 0.70
C ARG A 204 -5.32 -4.74 0.63
N PRO A 205 -6.18 -3.77 0.24
CA PRO A 205 -7.57 -4.05 -0.07
C PRO A 205 -7.69 -5.10 -1.17
N GLY A 206 -8.60 -6.07 -1.01
CA GLY A 206 -8.81 -7.13 -1.99
C GLY A 206 -9.34 -8.42 -1.36
N PRO A 207 -9.55 -9.47 -2.16
CA PRO A 207 -10.08 -10.75 -1.69
C PRO A 207 -9.17 -11.47 -0.68
N ASN A 208 -7.86 -11.18 -0.73
CA ASN A 208 -6.85 -11.76 0.16
C ASN A 208 -6.55 -10.90 1.41
N LYS A 209 -7.35 -9.86 1.66
CA LYS A 209 -7.14 -8.92 2.77
C LYS A 209 -7.29 -9.65 4.12
N ASP A 210 -6.22 -9.66 4.91
CA ASP A 210 -6.25 -10.06 6.30
C ASP A 210 -6.75 -8.89 7.17
N PRO A 211 -7.79 -9.06 8.01
CA PRO A 211 -8.31 -8.00 8.87
C PRO A 211 -7.34 -7.57 9.99
N ASP A 212 -6.35 -8.38 10.34
CA ASP A 212 -5.34 -8.09 11.38
C ASP A 212 -4.08 -7.41 10.81
N ILE A 213 -3.98 -7.21 9.49
CA ILE A 213 -2.81 -6.62 8.81
C ILE A 213 -3.27 -5.44 7.98
N ASP A 214 -2.73 -4.25 8.16
CA ASP A 214 -2.97 -3.10 7.26
C ASP A 214 -1.69 -2.71 6.50
N TRP A 215 -1.80 -2.45 5.20
CA TRP A 215 -0.75 -1.77 4.44
C TRP A 215 -1.21 -0.37 4.02
N ILE A 216 -0.42 0.64 4.39
CA ILE A 216 -0.72 2.05 4.14
C ILE A 216 0.41 2.65 3.31
N GLU A 217 0.07 3.25 2.17
CA GLU A 217 1.02 3.90 1.29
C GLU A 217 1.10 5.40 1.58
N LEU A 218 2.32 5.91 1.77
CA LEU A 218 2.62 7.34 1.92
C LEU A 218 3.50 7.80 0.76
N PHE A 219 3.01 8.75 -0.03
CA PHE A 219 3.73 9.27 -1.17
C PHE A 219 4.55 10.49 -0.80
N THR A 220 5.78 10.58 -1.33
CA THR A 220 6.64 11.75 -1.12
C THR A 220 6.01 13.02 -1.67
N ALA A 221 5.20 12.90 -2.73
CA ALA A 221 4.47 13.99 -3.34
C ALA A 221 3.41 14.60 -2.40
N ASP A 222 2.87 13.82 -1.46
CA ASP A 222 1.84 14.28 -0.52
C ASP A 222 2.44 14.91 0.75
N ASN A 223 3.76 14.89 0.89
CA ASN A 223 4.42 15.50 2.03
C ASN A 223 4.43 17.04 1.88
N ARG A 224 3.49 17.69 2.58
CA ARG A 224 3.36 19.16 2.66
C ARG A 224 4.64 19.91 3.08
N ASN A 225 5.57 19.22 3.74
CA ASN A 225 6.83 19.83 4.19
C ASN A 225 7.89 19.89 3.08
N LEU A 226 7.68 19.22 1.95
CA LEU A 226 8.58 19.24 0.81
C LEU A 226 8.04 20.19 -0.27
N ASP A 227 8.96 20.84 -0.97
CA ASP A 227 8.64 21.64 -2.14
C ASP A 227 8.52 20.72 -3.38
N PRO A 228 7.34 20.63 -4.02
CA PRO A 228 7.13 19.79 -5.20
C PRO A 228 8.05 20.12 -6.36
N SER A 229 8.45 21.38 -6.51
CA SER A 229 9.35 21.80 -7.60
C SER A 229 10.75 21.22 -7.44
N THR A 230 11.21 21.11 -6.19
CA THR A 230 12.49 20.48 -5.83
C THR A 230 12.43 18.96 -6.06
N ILE A 231 11.29 18.31 -5.74
CA ILE A 231 11.08 16.88 -6.01
C ILE A 231 11.15 16.59 -7.51
N ALA A 232 10.47 17.40 -8.33
CA ALA A 232 10.48 17.26 -9.79
C ALA A 232 11.89 17.46 -10.37
N GLN A 233 12.63 18.47 -9.89
CA GLN A 233 14.00 18.72 -10.33
C GLN A 233 14.93 17.56 -9.98
N MET A 234 14.88 17.05 -8.74
CA MET A 234 15.76 15.97 -8.28
C MET A 234 15.44 14.62 -8.93
N SER A 235 14.19 14.38 -9.29
CA SER A 235 13.74 13.14 -9.93
C SER A 235 13.82 13.16 -11.46
N SER A 236 14.14 14.30 -12.08
CA SER A 236 14.20 14.45 -13.54
C SER A 236 15.14 13.47 -14.25
N GLY A 237 16.22 13.05 -13.57
CA GLY A 237 17.19 12.08 -14.09
C GLY A 237 16.94 10.63 -13.68
N TRP A 238 15.87 10.34 -12.93
CA TRP A 238 15.57 8.97 -12.47
C TRP A 238 14.78 8.21 -13.53
N SER A 239 15.02 6.90 -13.65
CA SER A 239 14.13 6.03 -14.42
C SER A 239 12.74 5.97 -13.77
N GLU A 240 11.72 5.62 -14.55
CA GLU A 240 10.35 5.52 -14.04
C GLU A 240 10.23 4.50 -12.90
N ASP A 241 11.00 3.40 -12.95
CA ASP A 241 11.04 2.41 -11.87
C ASP A 241 11.63 2.98 -10.57
N VAL A 242 12.72 3.74 -10.68
CA VAL A 242 13.33 4.44 -9.54
C VAL A 242 12.39 5.50 -8.99
N LYS A 243 11.62 6.21 -9.83
CA LYS A 243 10.58 7.15 -9.37
C LYS A 243 9.47 6.42 -8.62
N LYS A 244 8.96 5.30 -9.13
CA LYS A 244 7.93 4.49 -8.46
C LYS A 244 8.36 4.02 -7.08
N VAL A 245 9.60 3.54 -6.92
CA VAL A 245 10.10 3.18 -5.59
C VAL A 245 10.37 4.40 -4.73
N ARG A 246 11.13 5.38 -5.22
CA ARG A 246 11.65 6.45 -4.36
C ARG A 246 10.66 7.57 -4.08
N LEU A 247 9.64 7.76 -4.92
CA LEU A 247 8.59 8.76 -4.71
C LEU A 247 7.27 8.13 -4.26
N LEU A 248 6.91 6.99 -4.87
CA LEU A 248 5.62 6.34 -4.61
C LEU A 248 5.73 5.18 -3.61
N GLY A 249 6.93 4.70 -3.29
CA GLY A 249 7.09 3.56 -2.39
C GLY A 249 6.39 2.29 -2.90
N GLN A 250 6.30 2.13 -4.22
CA GLN A 250 5.73 0.93 -4.84
C GLN A 250 6.86 -0.07 -5.12
N PRO A 251 6.66 -1.38 -4.89
CA PRO A 251 7.70 -2.38 -5.11
C PRO A 251 8.16 -2.42 -6.58
N ILE A 252 9.49 -2.35 -6.83
CA ILE A 252 10.09 -2.51 -8.18
C ILE A 252 9.91 -3.94 -8.71
N ARG A 253 9.59 -4.93 -7.86
CA ARG A 253 9.50 -6.36 -8.22
C ARG A 253 8.40 -6.74 -9.21
N PHE A 254 7.77 -5.77 -9.89
CA PHE A 254 6.93 -6.02 -11.06
C PHE A 254 7.40 -5.25 -12.31
N SER A 255 8.65 -5.49 -12.72
CA SER A 255 9.06 -5.31 -14.13
C SER A 255 8.26 -6.20 -15.11
N ASN A 256 7.37 -7.07 -14.60
CA ASN A 256 6.36 -7.82 -15.34
C ASN A 256 4.96 -7.19 -15.31
N ARG A 257 4.79 -5.92 -14.88
CA ARG A 257 3.50 -5.24 -15.04
C ARG A 257 3.22 -5.08 -16.53
N ILE A 258 2.36 -5.94 -17.06
CA ILE A 258 1.99 -6.00 -18.49
C ILE A 258 1.36 -4.66 -18.94
N HIS A 259 0.61 -4.01 -18.03
CA HIS A 259 -0.11 -2.77 -18.27
C HIS A 259 0.36 -1.64 -17.34
N PRO A 260 1.44 -0.90 -17.67
CA PRO A 260 2.04 0.10 -16.79
C PRO A 260 1.15 1.30 -16.49
N LEU A 261 0.19 1.60 -17.38
CA LEU A 261 -0.72 2.75 -17.27
C LEU A 261 -1.95 2.49 -16.40
N PHE A 262 -2.24 1.22 -16.07
CA PHE A 262 -3.36 0.90 -15.19
C PHE A 262 -3.14 1.49 -13.80
N THR A 263 -4.18 2.14 -13.28
CA THR A 263 -4.21 2.78 -11.96
C THR A 263 -5.61 2.70 -11.36
N ASP A 264 -5.68 2.33 -10.09
CA ASP A 264 -6.87 2.26 -9.24
C ASP A 264 -7.04 3.52 -8.35
N HIS A 265 -6.10 4.45 -8.46
CA HIS A 265 -6.10 5.73 -7.77
C HIS A 265 -6.00 6.89 -8.77
N GLY A 266 -6.49 8.06 -8.37
CA GLY A 266 -6.46 9.26 -9.19
C GLY A 266 -5.03 9.67 -9.56
N GLN A 267 -4.77 9.75 -10.86
CA GLN A 267 -3.52 10.27 -11.42
C GLN A 267 -3.83 11.39 -12.42
N HIS A 268 -2.78 12.04 -12.94
CA HIS A 268 -2.91 13.03 -14.02
C HIS A 268 -2.10 12.61 -15.23
N TRP A 269 -2.68 12.75 -16.42
CA TRP A 269 -2.02 12.55 -17.70
C TRP A 269 -1.71 13.91 -18.32
N CYS A 270 -0.52 14.08 -18.90
CA CYS A 270 -0.19 15.25 -19.70
C CYS A 270 -0.16 14.87 -21.17
N PHE A 271 -1.03 15.48 -21.98
CA PHE A 271 -1.10 15.22 -23.41
C PHE A 271 0.14 15.69 -24.16
N THR A 272 0.77 16.77 -23.68
CA THR A 272 2.03 17.27 -24.27
C THR A 272 3.22 16.35 -23.96
N CYS A 273 3.30 15.79 -22.74
CA CYS A 273 4.38 14.86 -22.37
C CYS A 273 4.09 13.42 -22.81
N ASN A 274 2.83 13.12 -23.14
CA ASN A 274 2.34 11.78 -23.47
C ASN A 274 2.66 10.73 -22.37
N LYS A 275 2.47 11.12 -21.11
CA LYS A 275 2.69 10.25 -19.94
C LYS A 275 1.94 10.77 -18.71
N ALA A 276 1.86 9.92 -17.68
CA ALA A 276 1.42 10.32 -16.35
C ALA A 276 2.39 11.33 -15.73
N VAL A 277 1.88 12.38 -15.09
CA VAL A 277 2.66 13.48 -14.50
C VAL A 277 2.06 13.95 -13.18
N LEU A 278 2.83 14.74 -12.44
CA LEU A 278 2.30 15.58 -11.37
C LEU A 278 1.75 16.89 -11.95
N VAL A 279 0.72 17.44 -11.32
CA VAL A 279 0.10 18.72 -11.69
C VAL A 279 0.28 19.74 -10.57
N PHE A 280 0.63 20.98 -10.94
CA PHE A 280 0.81 22.11 -10.03
C PHE A 280 0.07 23.33 -10.58
N HIS A 281 -0.86 23.89 -9.80
CA HIS A 281 -1.75 24.99 -10.23
C HIS A 281 -2.48 24.73 -11.58
N GLY A 282 -2.87 23.47 -11.84
CA GLY A 282 -3.53 23.08 -13.09
C GLY A 282 -2.60 22.94 -14.30
N GLU A 283 -1.28 22.94 -14.08
CA GLU A 283 -0.27 22.76 -15.14
C GLU A 283 0.60 21.52 -14.87
N CYS A 284 1.05 20.86 -15.95
CA CYS A 284 2.03 19.78 -15.90
C CYS A 284 3.31 20.27 -15.21
N ALA A 285 3.75 19.57 -14.16
CA ALA A 285 4.95 19.92 -13.41
C ALA A 285 6.24 19.83 -14.25
N GLU A 286 6.25 19.03 -15.32
CA GLU A 286 7.41 18.84 -16.19
C GLU A 286 7.49 19.87 -17.32
N CYS A 287 6.43 20.00 -18.12
CA CYS A 287 6.45 20.84 -19.32
C CYS A 287 5.63 22.14 -19.20
N ARG A 288 5.00 22.40 -18.05
CA ARG A 288 4.12 23.57 -17.80
C ARG A 288 2.90 23.68 -18.71
N SER A 289 2.58 22.62 -19.45
CA SER A 289 1.36 22.59 -20.28
C SER A 289 0.12 22.54 -19.40
N LYS A 290 -0.95 23.21 -19.83
CA LYS A 290 -2.29 23.11 -19.25
C LYS A 290 -3.10 21.93 -19.79
N GLU A 291 -2.56 21.23 -20.79
CA GLU A 291 -3.17 20.03 -21.38
C GLU A 291 -2.95 18.82 -20.46
N VAL A 292 -3.57 18.87 -19.29
CA VAL A 292 -3.55 17.80 -18.29
C VAL A 292 -4.97 17.35 -17.96
N SER A 293 -5.16 16.04 -17.78
CA SER A 293 -6.45 15.46 -17.39
C SER A 293 -6.27 14.47 -16.24
N ALA A 294 -7.20 14.48 -15.28
CA ALA A 294 -7.22 13.51 -14.20
C ALA A 294 -7.82 12.19 -14.70
N TYR A 295 -7.29 11.06 -14.25
CA TYR A 295 -7.78 9.74 -14.66
C TYR A 295 -7.66 8.69 -13.54
N ASN A 296 -8.60 7.75 -13.55
CA ASN A 296 -8.63 6.54 -12.73
C ASN A 296 -9.35 5.46 -13.53
N HIS A 297 -8.82 4.23 -13.55
CA HIS A 297 -9.42 3.10 -14.27
C HIS A 297 -10.40 2.29 -13.42
N VAL A 298 -10.48 2.58 -12.11
CA VAL A 298 -11.43 1.97 -11.20
C VAL A 298 -12.43 3.03 -10.75
N LYS A 299 -13.70 2.83 -11.12
CA LYS A 299 -14.82 3.69 -10.78
C LYS A 299 -16.07 2.84 -10.59
N ASP A 300 -16.93 3.26 -9.69
CA ASP A 300 -18.26 2.67 -9.54
C ASP A 300 -19.03 2.86 -10.85
N PHE A 301 -19.70 1.80 -11.28
CA PHE A 301 -20.48 1.78 -12.52
C PHE A 301 -21.72 0.93 -12.34
N ASP A 302 -22.87 1.54 -12.64
CA ASP A 302 -24.14 0.82 -12.70
C ASP A 302 -24.25 0.14 -14.06
N ILE A 303 -24.49 -1.17 -14.05
CA ILE A 303 -24.77 -1.95 -15.26
C ILE A 303 -25.97 -1.33 -15.97
N VAL A 304 -25.80 -0.95 -17.24
CA VAL A 304 -26.87 -0.31 -18.03
C VAL A 304 -27.56 -1.34 -18.91
N PRO A 305 -28.84 -1.67 -18.67
CA PRO A 305 -29.56 -2.61 -19.52
C PRO A 305 -29.64 -2.13 -20.97
N GLY A 306 -29.35 -3.03 -21.91
CA GLY A 306 -29.42 -2.76 -23.35
C GLY A 306 -28.14 -2.19 -23.97
N TRP A 307 -27.14 -1.80 -23.18
CA TRP A 307 -25.80 -1.58 -23.73
C TRP A 307 -25.18 -2.91 -24.17
N PRO A 308 -24.49 -2.95 -25.33
CA PRO A 308 -23.89 -4.16 -25.82
C PRO A 308 -22.82 -4.65 -24.84
N CYS A 309 -22.91 -5.91 -24.45
CA CYS A 309 -21.93 -6.56 -23.59
C CYS A 309 -21.16 -7.63 -24.37
N VAL A 310 -19.86 -7.70 -24.13
CA VAL A 310 -18.97 -8.77 -24.62
C VAL A 310 -18.63 -9.66 -23.43
N PHE A 311 -18.98 -10.93 -23.55
CA PHE A 311 -18.57 -11.97 -22.61
C PHE A 311 -17.23 -12.57 -23.07
N LEU A 312 -16.28 -12.69 -22.16
CA LEU A 312 -14.96 -13.26 -22.41
C LEU A 312 -14.78 -14.52 -21.57
N LEU A 313 -14.29 -15.61 -22.16
CA LEU A 313 -14.05 -16.89 -21.50
C LEU A 313 -12.61 -17.36 -21.73
N ASP A 314 -11.90 -17.62 -20.63
CA ASP A 314 -10.58 -18.26 -20.62
C ASP A 314 -10.72 -19.67 -20.02
N PRO A 315 -10.89 -20.71 -20.87
CA PRO A 315 -11.08 -22.06 -20.37
C PRO A 315 -9.76 -22.69 -19.95
N HIS A 316 -9.73 -23.40 -18.82
CA HIS A 316 -8.52 -24.05 -18.34
C HIS A 316 -8.78 -25.51 -17.88
N PRO A 317 -7.91 -26.47 -18.22
CA PRO A 317 -8.19 -27.91 -17.98
C PRO A 317 -7.96 -28.41 -16.55
N ARG A 318 -7.33 -27.59 -15.70
CA ARG A 318 -6.85 -27.97 -14.35
C ARG A 318 -7.04 -26.89 -13.28
N LYS A 319 -7.61 -25.76 -13.69
CA LYS A 319 -7.85 -24.58 -12.86
C LYS A 319 -9.26 -24.12 -13.19
N PRO A 320 -9.87 -23.27 -12.34
CA PRO A 320 -11.16 -22.69 -12.66
C PRO A 320 -11.19 -22.07 -14.05
N HIS A 321 -12.31 -22.24 -14.74
CA HIS A 321 -12.63 -21.46 -15.93
C HIS A 321 -12.86 -20.01 -15.50
N MET A 322 -12.15 -19.08 -16.11
CA MET A 322 -12.26 -17.65 -15.81
C MET A 322 -13.14 -17.00 -16.87
N PHE A 323 -14.00 -16.07 -16.47
CA PHE A 323 -14.82 -15.33 -17.41
C PHE A 323 -15.18 -13.94 -16.89
N CYS A 324 -15.47 -13.01 -17.80
CA CYS A 324 -15.92 -11.67 -17.45
C CYS A 324 -16.90 -11.08 -18.48
N TRP A 325 -17.58 -10.03 -18.07
CA TRP A 325 -18.50 -9.24 -18.89
C TRP A 325 -17.99 -7.83 -19.03
N VAL A 326 -17.91 -7.35 -20.27
CA VAL A 326 -17.44 -6.00 -20.61
C VAL A 326 -18.56 -5.25 -21.34
N GLN A 327 -19.08 -4.16 -20.76
CA GLN A 327 -20.01 -3.28 -21.46
C GLN A 327 -19.28 -2.23 -22.28
N VAL A 328 -19.75 -1.99 -23.49
CA VAL A 328 -19.29 -0.87 -24.33
C VAL A 328 -20.30 0.25 -24.20
N ASP A 329 -19.85 1.43 -23.77
CA ASP A 329 -20.72 2.59 -23.63
C ASP A 329 -20.87 3.38 -24.95
N PRO A 330 -21.79 4.37 -25.02
CA PRO A 330 -21.99 5.17 -26.23
C PRO A 330 -20.80 6.04 -26.66
N SER A 331 -19.78 6.16 -25.80
CA SER A 331 -18.51 6.86 -26.08
C SER A 331 -17.40 5.89 -26.50
N ASP A 332 -17.72 4.60 -26.68
CA ASP A 332 -16.80 3.50 -26.95
C ASP A 332 -15.83 3.17 -25.78
N ASP A 333 -16.15 3.60 -24.54
CA ASP A 333 -15.41 3.17 -23.36
C ASP A 333 -15.81 1.74 -22.96
N LEU A 334 -14.84 1.01 -22.42
CA LEU A 334 -14.99 -0.39 -22.03
C LEU A 334 -15.05 -0.50 -20.50
N TRP A 335 -16.11 -1.16 -20.01
CA TRP A 335 -16.38 -1.32 -18.60
C TRP A 335 -16.42 -2.79 -18.24
N VAL A 336 -15.45 -3.28 -17.47
CA VAL A 336 -15.53 -4.63 -16.88
C VAL A 336 -16.56 -4.56 -15.76
N ILE A 337 -17.75 -5.11 -16.00
CA ILE A 337 -18.90 -4.97 -15.09
C ILE A 337 -19.07 -6.14 -14.14
N HIS A 338 -18.53 -7.31 -14.49
CA HIS A 338 -18.57 -8.49 -13.66
C HIS A 338 -17.48 -9.47 -14.08
N GLU A 339 -16.97 -10.25 -13.13
CA GLU A 339 -16.01 -11.32 -13.34
C GLU A 339 -16.41 -12.54 -12.50
N GLY A 340 -16.08 -13.73 -12.99
CA GLY A 340 -16.40 -14.98 -12.33
C GLY A 340 -15.33 -16.04 -12.58
N GLN A 341 -15.33 -17.03 -11.69
CA GLN A 341 -14.49 -18.22 -11.80
C GLN A 341 -15.26 -19.44 -11.35
N ILE A 342 -15.16 -20.54 -12.10
CA ILE A 342 -15.84 -21.81 -11.76
C ILE A 342 -14.84 -22.96 -11.90
N ASP A 343 -14.59 -23.66 -10.79
CA ASP A 343 -13.84 -24.93 -10.77
C ASP A 343 -14.81 -26.08 -11.04
N GLY A 344 -15.19 -26.23 -12.31
CA GLY A 344 -16.33 -27.06 -12.68
C GLY A 344 -16.37 -27.40 -14.16
N ASP A 345 -17.41 -28.11 -14.58
CA ASP A 345 -17.62 -28.44 -15.98
C ASP A 345 -18.34 -27.32 -16.77
N PRO A 346 -18.34 -27.35 -18.11
CA PRO A 346 -18.99 -26.32 -18.92
C PRO A 346 -20.48 -26.08 -18.63
N THR A 347 -21.19 -27.06 -18.06
CA THR A 347 -22.60 -26.91 -17.65
C THR A 347 -22.72 -26.04 -16.40
N GLU A 348 -21.82 -26.20 -15.44
CA GLU A 348 -21.78 -25.36 -14.24
C GLU A 348 -21.40 -23.91 -14.59
N VAL A 349 -20.51 -23.73 -15.56
CA VAL A 349 -20.22 -22.40 -16.14
C VAL A 349 -21.47 -21.81 -16.81
N ARG A 350 -22.23 -22.62 -17.56
CA ARG A 350 -23.49 -22.17 -18.20
C ARG A 350 -24.50 -21.67 -17.16
N GLU A 351 -24.69 -22.42 -16.08
CA GLU A 351 -25.60 -22.05 -14.99
C GLU A 351 -25.19 -20.70 -14.37
N ALA A 352 -23.91 -20.53 -14.03
CA ALA A 352 -23.40 -19.29 -13.48
C ALA A 352 -23.55 -18.10 -14.45
N VAL A 353 -23.33 -18.33 -15.75
CA VAL A 353 -23.51 -17.32 -16.79
C VAL A 353 -24.97 -16.90 -16.91
N ASP A 354 -25.91 -17.84 -16.92
CA ASP A 354 -27.34 -17.56 -17.03
C ASP A 354 -27.86 -16.80 -15.81
N GLU A 355 -27.47 -17.23 -14.61
CA GLU A 355 -27.84 -16.55 -13.37
C GLU A 355 -27.33 -15.10 -13.36
N THR A 356 -26.09 -14.88 -13.77
CA THR A 356 -25.48 -13.55 -13.82
C THR A 356 -26.18 -12.66 -14.85
N GLU A 357 -26.38 -13.17 -16.06
CA GLU A 357 -27.00 -12.39 -17.14
C GLU A 357 -28.46 -12.07 -16.85
N GLU A 358 -29.22 -12.98 -16.22
CA GLU A 358 -30.59 -12.74 -15.78
C GLU A 358 -30.64 -11.75 -14.61
N GLN A 359 -29.81 -11.94 -13.59
CA GLN A 359 -29.77 -11.08 -12.40
C GLN A 359 -29.50 -9.62 -12.77
N PHE A 360 -28.58 -9.38 -13.71
CA PHE A 360 -28.16 -8.03 -14.09
C PHE A 360 -28.85 -7.51 -15.35
N GLY A 361 -29.70 -8.31 -16.01
CA GLY A 361 -30.37 -7.93 -17.26
C GLY A 361 -29.38 -7.63 -18.39
N ILE A 362 -28.30 -8.39 -18.47
CA ILE A 362 -27.20 -8.17 -19.41
C ILE A 362 -27.63 -8.59 -20.82
N TYR A 363 -27.41 -7.71 -21.80
CA TYR A 363 -27.52 -8.03 -23.21
C TYR A 363 -26.14 -8.40 -23.78
N THR A 364 -25.85 -9.70 -23.81
CA THR A 364 -24.59 -10.23 -24.37
C THR A 364 -24.66 -10.25 -25.89
N ALA A 365 -23.98 -9.29 -26.52
CA ALA A 365 -23.90 -9.14 -27.97
C ALA A 365 -22.87 -10.08 -28.61
N TYR A 366 -21.76 -10.34 -27.92
CA TYR A 366 -20.71 -11.26 -28.35
C TYR A 366 -20.22 -12.12 -27.19
N ARG A 367 -19.83 -13.35 -27.52
CA ARG A 367 -19.12 -14.26 -26.61
C ARG A 367 -17.81 -14.65 -27.28
N LEU A 368 -16.69 -14.33 -26.63
CA LEU A 368 -15.35 -14.62 -27.13
C LEU A 368 -14.63 -15.57 -26.19
N MET A 369 -13.81 -16.43 -26.77
CA MET A 369 -12.98 -17.38 -26.06
C MET A 369 -11.51 -17.17 -26.43
N ASP A 370 -10.60 -17.41 -25.48
CA ASP A 370 -9.17 -17.46 -25.78
C ASP A 370 -8.92 -18.42 -26.97
N PRO A 371 -8.27 -17.97 -28.05
CA PRO A 371 -8.13 -18.78 -29.26
C PRO A 371 -7.25 -20.01 -29.05
N ASN A 372 -6.22 -19.89 -28.20
CA ASN A 372 -5.25 -20.94 -27.97
C ASN A 372 -5.85 -22.07 -27.14
N MET A 373 -6.52 -21.72 -26.04
CA MET A 373 -7.19 -22.67 -25.18
C MET A 373 -8.47 -23.19 -25.81
N GLY A 374 -9.25 -22.34 -26.46
CA GLY A 374 -10.50 -22.72 -27.12
C GLY A 374 -10.30 -23.79 -28.20
N ALA A 375 -9.25 -23.67 -29.01
CA ALA A 375 -8.91 -24.65 -30.04
C ALA A 375 -8.18 -25.90 -29.51
N SER A 376 -7.78 -25.90 -28.24
CA SER A 376 -7.05 -27.03 -27.64
C SER A 376 -8.01 -28.20 -27.29
N PRO A 377 -7.52 -29.45 -27.28
CA PRO A 377 -8.36 -30.60 -26.94
C PRO A 377 -8.94 -30.48 -25.52
N ALA A 378 -10.25 -30.63 -25.42
CA ALA A 378 -10.93 -30.68 -24.14
C ALA A 378 -10.94 -32.11 -23.59
N SER A 379 -10.60 -32.23 -22.31
CA SER A 379 -10.79 -33.47 -21.56
C SER A 379 -10.08 -34.69 -22.20
N ALA A 380 -10.52 -35.92 -21.88
CA ALA A 380 -9.99 -37.17 -22.45
C ALA A 380 -10.63 -37.54 -23.80
N LYS A 381 -11.57 -36.74 -24.31
CA LYS A 381 -12.30 -37.04 -25.55
C LYS A 381 -11.44 -36.66 -26.76
N ARG A 382 -10.97 -37.66 -27.52
CA ARG A 382 -10.18 -37.41 -28.73
C ARG A 382 -10.98 -36.64 -29.76
N GLY A 383 -10.45 -35.49 -30.18
CA GLY A 383 -10.96 -34.71 -31.31
C GLY A 383 -12.07 -33.71 -30.96
N VAL A 384 -12.31 -33.45 -29.68
CA VAL A 384 -13.23 -32.40 -29.21
C VAL A 384 -12.40 -31.28 -28.60
N THR A 385 -12.68 -30.03 -28.96
CA THR A 385 -12.01 -28.85 -28.42
C THR A 385 -12.77 -28.25 -27.25
N TRP A 386 -12.17 -27.30 -26.52
CA TRP A 386 -12.91 -26.58 -25.47
C TRP A 386 -14.05 -25.76 -26.07
N GLN A 387 -13.84 -25.17 -27.25
CA GLN A 387 -14.91 -24.48 -27.97
C GLN A 387 -16.12 -25.40 -28.23
N ASP A 388 -15.87 -26.65 -28.63
CA ASP A 388 -16.93 -27.64 -28.85
C ASP A 388 -17.64 -28.03 -27.55
N GLU A 389 -16.90 -28.30 -26.45
CA GLU A 389 -17.53 -28.67 -25.17
C GLU A 389 -18.38 -27.54 -24.58
N PHE A 390 -17.93 -26.28 -24.69
CA PHE A 390 -18.73 -25.13 -24.26
C PHE A 390 -19.92 -24.88 -25.20
N ALA A 391 -19.77 -25.09 -26.51
CA ALA A 391 -20.90 -25.00 -27.44
C ALA A 391 -21.98 -26.06 -27.13
N ASP A 392 -21.59 -27.29 -26.81
CA ASP A 392 -22.49 -28.37 -26.40
C ASP A 392 -23.22 -28.02 -25.08
N ALA A 393 -22.54 -27.34 -24.15
CA ALA A 393 -23.12 -26.80 -22.92
C ALA A 393 -23.93 -25.51 -23.11
N ARG A 394 -24.13 -25.07 -24.36
CA ARG A 394 -24.86 -23.84 -24.75
C ARG A 394 -24.19 -22.53 -24.32
N VAL A 395 -22.88 -22.53 -24.12
CA VAL A 395 -22.05 -21.33 -23.99
C VAL A 395 -21.18 -21.20 -25.24
N GLY A 396 -21.84 -21.08 -26.40
CA GLY A 396 -21.13 -20.95 -27.67
C GLY A 396 -20.35 -19.63 -27.71
N CYS A 397 -19.03 -19.74 -27.89
CA CYS A 397 -18.14 -18.59 -28.04
C CYS A 397 -17.42 -18.65 -29.40
N ASP A 398 -17.26 -17.50 -30.03
CA ASP A 398 -16.31 -17.35 -31.13
C ASP A 398 -14.88 -17.26 -30.57
N LEU A 399 -13.87 -17.62 -31.36
CA LEU A 399 -12.48 -17.43 -30.95
C LEU A 399 -12.10 -15.96 -31.11
N ALA A 400 -11.44 -15.40 -30.09
CA ALA A 400 -10.87 -14.05 -30.19
C ALA A 400 -9.71 -14.01 -31.19
N ASP A 401 -9.33 -12.80 -31.62
CA ASP A 401 -8.16 -12.61 -32.48
C ASP A 401 -6.86 -12.81 -31.68
N ASP A 402 -5.94 -13.61 -32.21
CA ASP A 402 -4.63 -13.96 -31.60
C ASP A 402 -3.51 -12.99 -32.02
N SER A 403 -3.86 -11.75 -32.38
CA SER A 403 -2.87 -10.77 -32.82
C SER A 403 -2.09 -10.17 -31.64
N ASP A 404 -0.76 -10.09 -31.78
CA ASP A 404 0.15 -9.43 -30.83
C ASP A 404 -0.20 -7.95 -30.55
N VAL A 405 -1.10 -7.36 -31.36
CA VAL A 405 -1.61 -6.00 -31.26
C VAL A 405 -2.46 -5.79 -29.99
N GLY A 406 -3.08 -6.84 -29.45
CA GLY A 406 -4.01 -6.75 -28.31
C GLY A 406 -3.41 -6.05 -27.09
N ARG A 407 -2.18 -6.42 -26.69
CA ARG A 407 -1.49 -5.80 -25.55
C ARG A 407 -1.19 -4.32 -25.75
N GLY A 408 -0.80 -3.95 -26.98
CA GLY A 408 -0.55 -2.56 -27.36
C GLY A 408 -1.82 -1.71 -27.27
N ARG A 409 -2.95 -2.27 -27.74
CA ARG A 409 -4.27 -1.64 -27.67
C ARG A 409 -4.75 -1.40 -26.25
N VAL A 410 -4.61 -2.36 -25.35
CA VAL A 410 -4.99 -2.15 -23.94
C VAL A 410 -4.24 -0.94 -23.35
N ASN A 411 -2.94 -0.81 -23.63
CA ASN A 411 -2.17 0.36 -23.18
C ASN A 411 -2.53 1.67 -23.89
N GLU A 412 -3.26 1.63 -25.01
CA GLU A 412 -3.84 2.80 -25.66
C GLU A 412 -5.15 3.19 -24.99
N TYR A 413 -6.03 2.22 -24.72
CA TYR A 413 -7.29 2.41 -23.99
C TYR A 413 -7.09 2.86 -22.53
N LEU A 414 -5.94 2.54 -21.92
CA LEU A 414 -5.59 3.03 -20.58
C LEU A 414 -5.08 4.48 -20.57
N ARG A 415 -5.10 5.19 -21.71
CA ARG A 415 -4.78 6.62 -21.77
C ARG A 415 -6.09 7.41 -21.75
N PRO A 416 -6.13 8.54 -21.03
CA PRO A 416 -7.27 9.44 -21.13
C PRO A 416 -7.45 9.92 -22.58
N ASP A 417 -8.69 9.97 -23.07
CA ASP A 417 -8.96 10.63 -24.34
C ASP A 417 -8.89 12.14 -24.14
N SER A 418 -8.20 12.82 -25.06
CA SER A 418 -8.13 14.28 -25.14
C SER A 418 -9.48 14.97 -25.41
N ARG A 419 -10.48 14.22 -25.85
CA ARG A 419 -11.79 14.73 -26.31
C ARG A 419 -12.90 14.61 -25.27
N THR A 420 -12.70 13.79 -24.25
CA THR A 420 -13.62 13.55 -23.13
C THR A 420 -13.06 14.22 -21.87
#